data_AF-W7DMG2-F1
#
_entry.id   AF-W7DMG2-F1
#
_cell.length_a   1.000
_cell.length_b   1.000
_cell.length_c   1.000
_cell.angle_alpha   90.00
_cell.angle_beta   90.00
_cell.angle_gamma   90.00
#
_symmetry.space_group_name_H-M   'P 1'
#
loop_
_entity.id
_entity.type
_entity.pdbx_description
1 polymer ?
#
loop_
_entity_poly.entity_id
_entity_poly.type
_entity_poly.pdbx_seq_one_letter_code
_entity_poly.pdbx_strand_id
1 'polypeptide(L)'
;MNKYSFFYQIDNAPVVELGSKENPILGEVQSFEWTINTANLDYGSHTVKVYAVDSEQHTAAPSQESILVDGKIGFQQIPQDFSIDAIIPQRTTTSKVTDIGPITIEDTRFEKTSWRLQAKLVAVAGEEKPGFVSQSGHTLPPETFYYQNNQGEKFQIDTAGNTILDIAAGQEGRVTLNQEGTAGFYVHIFSWAYADDYQAAIEWQIIEAP
;
A
#
# COMPACT_ATOMS: atom_id res chain seq x y z
N MET A 1 -54.76 2.17 4.59
CA MET A 1 -53.54 1.49 5.05
C MET A 1 -52.51 2.56 5.37
N ASN A 2 -51.85 2.46 6.52
CA ASN A 2 -50.84 3.43 6.91
C ASN A 2 -49.58 3.14 6.11
N LYS A 3 -49.33 3.97 5.10
CA LYS A 3 -48.17 3.89 4.23
C LYS A 3 -47.06 4.76 4.83
N TYR A 4 -45.85 4.22 4.86
CA TYR A 4 -44.66 4.91 5.32
C TYR A 4 -43.67 4.98 4.15
N SER A 5 -43.20 6.18 3.83
CA SER A 5 -42.06 6.38 2.94
C SER A 5 -40.79 6.47 3.77
N PHE A 6 -39.74 5.78 3.34
CA PHE A 6 -38.44 5.71 4.01
C PHE A 6 -37.43 6.51 3.21
N PHE A 7 -36.59 7.24 3.94
CA PHE A 7 -35.57 8.11 3.37
C PHE A 7 -34.24 7.85 4.04
N TYR A 8 -33.16 8.05 3.30
CA TYR A 8 -31.83 8.10 3.86
C TYR A 8 -31.06 9.34 3.42
N GLN A 9 -30.06 9.69 4.23
CA GLN A 9 -29.08 10.72 3.94
C GLN A 9 -27.72 10.24 4.42
N ILE A 10 -26.70 10.36 3.57
CA ILE A 10 -25.30 10.15 3.97
C ILE A 10 -24.68 11.53 4.17
N ASP A 11 -24.13 11.78 5.35
CA ASP A 11 -23.57 13.06 5.78
C ASP A 11 -24.51 14.25 5.53
N ASN A 12 -24.11 15.14 4.61
CA ASN A 12 -24.84 16.31 4.17
C ASN A 12 -25.29 16.19 2.70
N ALA A 13 -25.21 15.01 2.10
CA ALA A 13 -25.70 14.77 0.75
C ALA A 13 -27.21 14.98 0.67
N PRO A 14 -27.79 15.13 -0.55
CA PRO A 14 -29.23 15.18 -0.71
C PRO A 14 -29.92 13.95 -0.12
N VAL A 15 -31.10 14.16 0.47
CA VAL A 15 -31.97 13.07 0.94
C VAL A 15 -32.45 12.25 -0.25
N VAL A 16 -32.44 10.93 -0.11
CA VAL A 16 -32.89 9.98 -1.12
C VAL A 16 -34.03 9.13 -0.56
N GLU A 17 -35.10 8.95 -1.33
CA GLU A 17 -36.19 8.03 -0.99
C GLU A 17 -35.75 6.58 -1.25
N LEU A 18 -35.80 5.74 -0.22
CA LEU A 18 -35.56 4.30 -0.32
C LEU A 18 -36.76 3.59 -0.95
N GLY A 19 -37.95 4.08 -0.64
CA GLY A 19 -39.23 3.56 -1.13
C GLY A 19 -40.27 3.61 -0.02
N SER A 20 -41.36 2.87 -0.21
CA SER A 20 -42.47 2.88 0.74
C SER A 20 -42.95 1.47 1.08
N LYS A 21 -43.46 1.32 2.29
CA LYS A 21 -44.06 0.09 2.80
C LYS A 21 -45.39 0.40 3.46
N GLU A 22 -46.31 -0.55 3.36
CA GLU A 22 -47.54 -0.49 4.14
C GLU A 22 -47.29 -1.15 5.49
N ASN A 23 -47.88 -0.57 6.54
CA ASN A 23 -48.01 -1.25 7.82
C ASN A 23 -49.41 -1.89 7.88
N PRO A 24 -49.53 -3.22 7.64
CA PRO A 24 -50.82 -3.88 7.61
C PRO A 24 -51.42 -4.07 9.01
N ILE A 25 -50.61 -4.06 10.07
CA ILE A 25 -51.05 -4.38 11.44
C ILE A 25 -50.54 -3.32 12.42
N LEU A 26 -51.47 -2.52 12.94
CA LEU A 26 -51.15 -1.50 13.95
C LEU A 26 -50.77 -2.15 15.28
N GLY A 27 -49.71 -1.63 15.92
CA GLY A 27 -49.24 -2.09 17.22
C GLY A 27 -48.25 -3.26 17.19
N GLU A 28 -47.96 -3.83 16.02
CA GLU A 28 -46.94 -4.86 15.84
C GLU A 28 -45.64 -4.29 15.26
N VAL A 29 -44.51 -4.86 15.69
CA VAL A 29 -43.20 -4.53 15.13
C VAL A 29 -43.11 -5.13 13.73
N GLN A 30 -42.78 -4.28 12.75
CA GLN A 30 -42.54 -4.69 11.37
C GLN A 30 -41.06 -4.44 11.04
N SER A 31 -40.42 -5.39 10.35
CA SER A 31 -39.03 -5.26 9.90
C SER A 31 -39.00 -4.97 8.40
N PHE A 32 -38.15 -4.03 8.01
CA PHE A 32 -37.91 -3.67 6.61
C PHE A 32 -36.42 -3.68 6.32
N GLU A 33 -36.07 -4.02 5.08
CA GLU A 33 -34.69 -4.07 4.63
C GLU A 33 -34.54 -3.24 3.35
N TRP A 34 -33.44 -2.49 3.28
CA TRP A 34 -33.05 -1.68 2.13
C TRP A 34 -31.55 -1.78 1.92
N THR A 35 -31.12 -1.69 0.67
CA THR A 35 -29.70 -1.59 0.31
C THR A 35 -29.37 -0.15 -0.06
N ILE A 36 -28.35 0.41 0.57
CA ILE A 36 -27.82 1.74 0.28
C ILE A 36 -26.54 1.59 -0.53
N ASN A 37 -26.43 2.30 -1.65
CA ASN A 37 -25.21 2.29 -2.46
C ASN A 37 -24.15 3.22 -1.85
N THR A 38 -23.00 2.65 -1.49
CA THR A 38 -21.85 3.35 -0.89
C THR A 38 -20.63 3.39 -1.81
N ALA A 39 -20.75 3.00 -3.08
CA ALA A 39 -19.60 2.79 -3.98
C ALA A 39 -18.80 4.05 -4.30
N ASN A 40 -19.39 5.23 -4.14
CA ASN A 40 -18.75 6.52 -4.46
C ASN A 40 -18.49 7.37 -3.21
N LEU A 41 -18.46 6.74 -2.03
CA LEU A 41 -18.04 7.44 -0.83
C LEU A 41 -16.51 7.56 -0.85
N ASP A 42 -16.03 8.73 -0.46
CA ASP A 42 -14.61 8.96 -0.23
C ASP A 42 -14.13 8.10 0.95
N TYR A 43 -12.81 7.95 1.12
CA TYR A 43 -12.29 7.28 2.31
C TYR A 43 -12.59 8.14 3.54
N GLY A 44 -13.20 7.53 4.55
CA GLY A 44 -13.60 8.26 5.75
C GLY A 44 -14.71 7.63 6.55
N SER A 45 -14.97 8.28 7.69
CA SER A 45 -16.17 8.01 8.46
C SER A 45 -17.34 8.80 7.87
N HIS A 46 -18.42 8.09 7.57
CA HIS A 46 -19.67 8.67 7.07
C HIS A 46 -20.81 8.36 8.02
N THR A 47 -21.70 9.33 8.22
CA THR A 47 -22.91 9.15 9.01
C THR A 47 -24.10 8.90 8.10
N VAL A 48 -24.74 7.74 8.25
CA VAL A 48 -25.99 7.40 7.55
C VAL A 48 -27.16 7.70 8.48
N LYS A 49 -28.07 8.56 8.03
CA LYS A 49 -29.33 8.86 8.72
C LYS A 49 -30.48 8.21 7.97
N VAL A 50 -31.36 7.51 8.68
CA VAL A 50 -32.56 6.88 8.11
C VAL A 50 -33.79 7.32 8.90
N TYR A 51 -34.85 7.71 8.21
CA TYR A 51 -36.12 8.08 8.83
C TYR A 51 -37.31 7.70 7.94
N ALA A 52 -38.49 7.70 8.53
CA ALA A 52 -39.74 7.42 7.85
C ALA A 52 -40.71 8.62 7.97
N VAL A 53 -41.54 8.80 6.96
CA VAL A 53 -42.63 9.77 6.92
C VAL A 53 -43.93 9.02 6.64
N ASP A 54 -44.94 9.24 7.47
CA ASP A 54 -46.27 8.65 7.26
C ASP A 54 -47.09 9.42 6.22
N SER A 55 -48.27 8.89 5.88
CA SER A 55 -49.18 9.53 4.92
C SER A 55 -49.74 10.88 5.39
N GLU A 56 -49.67 11.19 6.68
CA GLU A 56 -50.11 12.45 7.29
C GLU A 56 -48.94 13.46 7.42
N GLN A 57 -47.77 13.13 6.86
CA GLN A 57 -46.53 13.93 6.90
C GLN A 57 -45.88 14.03 8.29
N HIS A 58 -46.19 13.11 9.20
CA HIS A 58 -45.42 13.00 10.43
C HIS A 58 -44.09 12.29 10.15
N THR A 59 -43.00 12.89 10.61
CA THR A 59 -41.64 12.37 10.43
C THR A 59 -41.18 11.70 11.73
N ALA A 60 -40.72 10.46 11.64
CA ALA A 60 -40.10 9.77 12.75
C ALA A 60 -38.73 10.40 13.09
N ALA A 61 -38.30 10.28 14.35
CA ALA A 61 -36.94 10.63 14.72
C ALA A 61 -35.94 9.79 13.89
N PRO A 62 -34.89 10.40 13.32
CA PRO A 62 -33.94 9.65 12.51
C PRO A 62 -33.10 8.70 13.36
N SER A 63 -32.91 7.49 12.87
CA SER A 63 -31.83 6.60 13.30
C SER A 63 -30.54 7.00 12.60
N GLN A 64 -29.40 6.88 13.28
CA GLN A 64 -28.09 7.23 12.74
C GLN A 64 -27.09 6.12 13.02
N GLU A 65 -26.31 5.77 12.00
CA GLU A 65 -25.22 4.80 12.09
C GLU A 65 -23.97 5.37 11.41
N SER A 66 -22.80 4.97 11.91
CA SER A 66 -21.51 5.34 11.31
C SER A 66 -21.00 4.18 10.46
N ILE A 67 -20.60 4.47 9.24
CA ILE A 67 -19.86 3.54 8.39
C ILE A 67 -18.44 4.08 8.19
N LEU A 68 -17.46 3.18 8.22
CA LEU A 68 -16.08 3.50 7.89
C LEU A 68 -15.76 2.96 6.49
N VAL A 69 -15.41 3.85 5.57
CA VAL A 69 -14.87 3.51 4.26
C VAL A 69 -13.36 3.63 4.35
N ASP A 70 -12.69 2.50 4.51
CA ASP A 70 -11.24 2.45 4.61
C ASP A 70 -10.58 2.16 3.25
N GLY A 71 -9.39 2.70 3.07
CA GLY A 71 -8.55 2.41 1.93
C GLY A 71 -7.57 1.28 2.23
N LYS A 72 -6.53 1.22 1.41
CA LYS A 72 -5.45 0.24 1.55
C LYS A 72 -4.09 0.89 1.33
N ILE A 73 -3.06 0.25 1.83
CA ILE A 73 -1.68 0.54 1.47
C ILE A 73 -1.17 -0.53 0.49
N GLY A 74 -0.40 -0.11 -0.52
CA GLY A 74 0.15 -1.05 -1.48
C GLY A 74 1.17 -0.45 -2.43
N PHE A 75 1.86 -1.33 -3.16
CA PHE A 75 2.79 -0.94 -4.19
C PHE A 75 2.06 -0.46 -5.44
N GLN A 76 2.41 0.73 -5.91
CA GLN A 76 1.99 1.25 -7.21
C GLN A 76 3.00 0.89 -8.31
N GLN A 77 4.30 0.95 -7.98
CA GLN A 77 5.40 0.58 -8.89
C GLN A 77 6.52 -0.06 -8.08
N ILE A 78 7.05 -1.17 -8.57
CA ILE A 78 8.15 -1.89 -7.93
C ILE A 78 8.94 -2.75 -8.91
N PRO A 79 10.27 -2.78 -8.83
CA PRO A 79 11.08 -3.76 -9.56
C PRO A 79 10.98 -5.13 -8.89
N GLN A 80 11.10 -6.19 -9.69
CA GLN A 80 11.34 -7.53 -9.17
C GLN A 80 12.82 -7.90 -9.34
N ASP A 81 13.32 -7.71 -10.55
CA ASP A 81 14.70 -8.00 -10.94
C ASP A 81 15.41 -6.73 -11.39
N PHE A 82 16.74 -6.73 -11.26
CA PHE A 82 17.59 -5.67 -11.79
C PHE A 82 18.96 -6.23 -12.20
N SER A 83 19.64 -5.51 -13.07
CA SER A 83 20.98 -5.86 -13.53
C SER A 83 22.02 -4.83 -13.08
N ILE A 84 23.26 -5.30 -13.00
CA ILE A 84 24.44 -4.48 -12.84
C ILE A 84 25.34 -4.76 -14.03
N ASP A 85 25.57 -3.73 -14.83
CA ASP A 85 26.49 -3.79 -15.96
C ASP A 85 27.89 -4.23 -15.51
N ALA A 86 28.59 -4.93 -16.40
CA ALA A 86 29.92 -5.47 -16.16
C ALA A 86 30.90 -4.38 -15.71
N ILE A 87 31.29 -4.47 -14.44
CA ILE A 87 32.33 -3.63 -13.86
C ILE A 87 33.61 -4.46 -13.86
N ILE A 88 34.62 -4.02 -14.60
CA ILE A 88 35.96 -4.63 -14.59
C ILE A 88 36.68 -4.15 -13.32
N PRO A 89 36.79 -4.96 -12.27
CA PRO A 89 37.26 -4.47 -10.98
C PRO A 89 38.78 -4.53 -10.96
N GLN A 90 39.45 -3.49 -11.45
CA GLN A 90 40.91 -3.34 -11.26
C GLN A 90 41.27 -3.06 -9.79
N ARG A 91 40.29 -2.62 -8.99
CA ARG A 91 40.37 -2.39 -7.55
C ARG A 91 38.99 -2.53 -6.94
N THR A 92 38.95 -2.77 -5.63
CA THR A 92 37.70 -2.74 -4.87
C THR A 92 37.03 -1.37 -5.03
N THR A 93 35.75 -1.37 -5.42
CA THR A 93 34.97 -0.15 -5.68
C THR A 93 33.54 -0.31 -5.18
N THR A 94 32.79 0.79 -5.18
CA THR A 94 31.34 0.76 -5.00
C THR A 94 30.71 1.41 -6.21
N SER A 95 29.69 0.77 -6.77
CA SER A 95 28.94 1.28 -7.91
C SER A 95 27.48 1.48 -7.53
N LYS A 96 26.92 2.62 -7.96
CA LYS A 96 25.49 2.87 -7.83
C LYS A 96 24.75 2.04 -8.87
N VAL A 97 23.69 1.36 -8.45
CA VAL A 97 22.78 0.63 -9.33
C VAL A 97 21.77 1.62 -9.88
N THR A 98 21.69 1.75 -11.20
CA THR A 98 20.81 2.72 -11.88
C THR A 98 19.58 2.09 -12.52
N ASP A 99 19.53 0.76 -12.63
CA ASP A 99 18.48 0.04 -13.39
C ASP A 99 17.36 -0.57 -12.52
N ILE A 100 17.35 -0.27 -11.21
CA ILE A 100 16.38 -0.83 -10.26
C ILE A 100 14.96 -0.21 -10.39
N GLY A 101 14.73 0.73 -11.31
CA GLY A 101 13.41 1.34 -11.53
C GLY A 101 12.84 2.09 -10.31
N PRO A 102 11.63 2.68 -10.43
CA PRO A 102 10.99 3.40 -9.34
C PRO A 102 10.33 2.44 -8.33
N ILE A 103 10.44 2.77 -7.03
CA ILE A 103 9.68 2.14 -5.95
C ILE A 103 8.68 3.18 -5.43
N THR A 104 7.39 2.94 -5.66
CA THR A 104 6.30 3.83 -5.26
C THR A 104 5.25 3.06 -4.48
N ILE A 105 4.92 3.59 -3.30
CA ILE A 105 3.86 3.11 -2.41
C ILE A 105 2.74 4.14 -2.41
N GLU A 106 1.50 3.65 -2.44
CA GLU A 106 0.30 4.46 -2.28
C GLU A 106 -0.42 4.03 -1.01
N ASP A 107 -0.67 4.98 -0.11
CA ASP A 107 -1.45 4.77 1.11
C ASP A 107 -2.77 5.55 1.00
N THR A 108 -3.88 4.81 0.91
CA THR A 108 -5.26 5.36 0.86
C THR A 108 -6.06 5.09 2.13
N ARG A 109 -5.48 4.42 3.13
CA ARG A 109 -6.15 4.13 4.42
C ARG A 109 -6.71 5.40 5.06
N PHE A 110 -7.88 5.33 5.68
CA PHE A 110 -8.41 6.42 6.47
C PHE A 110 -7.57 6.61 7.73
N GLU A 111 -7.30 5.52 8.46
CA GLU A 111 -6.37 5.55 9.58
C GLU A 111 -4.94 5.36 9.08
N LYS A 112 -4.19 6.47 9.05
CA LYS A 112 -2.78 6.48 8.65
C LYS A 112 -1.89 5.99 9.78
N THR A 113 -1.89 4.69 10.07
CA THR A 113 -0.92 4.09 10.99
C THR A 113 0.48 4.06 10.36
N SER A 114 1.51 4.02 11.21
CA SER A 114 2.89 3.93 10.72
C SER A 114 3.13 2.63 9.96
N TRP A 115 4.03 2.68 8.97
CA TRP A 115 4.42 1.52 8.19
C TRP A 115 5.89 1.61 7.77
N ARG A 116 6.44 0.46 7.35
CA ARG A 116 7.84 0.32 6.96
C ARG A 116 7.98 -0.36 5.61
N LEU A 117 8.96 0.05 4.81
CA LEU A 117 9.40 -0.69 3.63
C LEU A 117 10.60 -1.56 3.99
N GLN A 118 10.45 -2.86 3.85
CA GLN A 118 11.54 -3.81 3.93
C GLN A 118 11.94 -4.29 2.53
N ALA A 119 13.24 -4.43 2.31
CA ALA A 119 13.81 -5.04 1.12
C ALA A 119 14.70 -6.21 1.52
N LYS A 120 14.68 -7.29 0.72
CA LYS A 120 15.46 -8.51 0.96
C LYS A 120 15.93 -9.10 -0.36
N LEU A 121 17.20 -9.51 -0.45
CA LEU A 121 17.67 -10.24 -1.61
C LEU A 121 17.11 -11.67 -1.61
N VAL A 122 16.58 -12.06 -2.75
CA VAL A 122 16.06 -13.41 -3.01
C VAL A 122 16.77 -14.03 -4.21
N ALA A 123 16.57 -15.33 -4.42
CA ALA A 123 17.11 -16.01 -5.58
C ALA A 123 16.43 -15.47 -6.84
N VAL A 124 17.22 -15.21 -7.89
CA VAL A 124 16.70 -14.99 -9.24
C VAL A 124 15.96 -16.25 -9.69
N ALA A 125 14.93 -16.11 -10.52
CA ALA A 125 14.16 -17.24 -11.02
C ALA A 125 15.07 -18.29 -11.71
N GLY A 126 15.09 -19.50 -11.17
CA GLY A 126 15.93 -20.61 -11.66
C GLY A 126 17.23 -20.81 -10.88
N GLU A 127 17.60 -19.90 -10.00
CA GLU A 127 18.75 -20.04 -9.11
C GLU A 127 18.37 -20.63 -7.75
N GLU A 128 19.28 -21.39 -7.13
CA GLU A 128 19.05 -21.99 -5.80
C GLU A 128 19.31 -21.02 -4.64
N LYS A 129 20.19 -20.03 -4.85
CA LYS A 129 20.69 -19.16 -3.77
C LYS A 129 20.42 -17.69 -4.08
N PRO A 130 20.00 -16.91 -3.07
CA PRO A 130 19.95 -15.46 -3.19
C PRO A 130 21.32 -14.84 -3.44
N GLY A 131 21.32 -13.71 -4.12
CA GLY A 131 22.51 -12.94 -4.43
C GLY A 131 22.54 -12.51 -5.87
N PHE A 132 23.73 -12.16 -6.33
CA PHE A 132 23.99 -11.76 -7.70
C PHE A 132 24.53 -12.94 -8.48
N VAL A 133 23.98 -13.21 -9.65
CA VAL A 133 24.44 -14.28 -10.55
C VAL A 133 24.70 -13.71 -11.94
N SER A 134 25.80 -14.12 -12.58
CA SER A 134 26.06 -13.84 -14.00
C SER A 134 25.62 -15.00 -14.88
N GLN A 135 25.44 -14.75 -16.18
CA GLN A 135 25.18 -15.80 -17.16
C GLN A 135 26.30 -16.86 -17.23
N SER A 136 27.52 -16.48 -16.85
CA SER A 136 28.69 -17.37 -16.76
C SER A 136 28.72 -18.21 -15.47
N GLY A 137 27.75 -18.03 -14.57
CA GLY A 137 27.66 -18.73 -13.29
C GLY A 137 28.53 -18.14 -12.17
N HIS A 138 29.08 -16.94 -12.35
CA HIS A 138 29.80 -16.24 -11.29
C HIS A 138 28.82 -15.57 -10.33
N THR A 139 29.20 -15.45 -9.07
CA THR A 139 28.33 -14.90 -8.03
C THR A 139 28.97 -13.75 -7.28
N LEU A 140 28.19 -12.73 -6.90
CA LEU A 140 28.57 -11.79 -5.85
C LEU A 140 27.82 -12.10 -4.55
N PRO A 141 28.49 -12.00 -3.40
CA PRO A 141 27.84 -12.22 -2.12
C PRO A 141 26.71 -11.21 -1.84
N PRO A 142 25.60 -11.61 -1.20
CA PRO A 142 24.48 -10.71 -0.88
C PRO A 142 24.87 -9.49 -0.03
N GLU A 143 25.86 -9.62 0.85
CA GLU A 143 26.34 -8.54 1.73
C GLU A 143 26.97 -7.36 0.98
N THR A 144 27.20 -7.51 -0.33
CA THR A 144 27.70 -6.44 -1.18
C THR A 144 26.66 -5.37 -1.46
N PHE A 145 25.36 -5.67 -1.28
CA PHE A 145 24.26 -4.80 -1.66
C PHE A 145 23.67 -4.03 -0.49
N TYR A 146 23.45 -2.73 -0.71
CA TYR A 146 22.82 -1.86 0.27
C TYR A 146 22.06 -0.71 -0.39
N TYR A 147 21.09 -0.18 0.33
CA TYR A 147 20.50 1.11 0.06
C TYR A 147 21.19 2.19 0.90
N GLN A 148 21.42 3.37 0.33
CA GLN A 148 21.91 4.55 1.04
C GLN A 148 20.85 5.64 1.01
N ASN A 149 20.54 6.25 2.15
CA ASN A 149 19.61 7.38 2.21
C ASN A 149 20.33 8.74 1.95
N ASN A 150 19.57 9.83 1.97
CA ASN A 150 20.10 11.19 1.78
C ASN A 150 21.08 11.66 2.85
N GLN A 151 21.03 11.03 4.03
CA GLN A 151 21.91 11.35 5.16
C GLN A 151 23.22 10.53 5.09
N GLY A 152 23.35 9.64 4.09
CA GLY A 152 24.50 8.76 3.93
C GLY A 152 24.44 7.49 4.78
N GLU A 153 23.33 7.25 5.48
CA GLU A 153 23.11 6.02 6.23
C GLU A 153 22.91 4.85 5.27
N LYS A 154 23.51 3.70 5.59
CA LYS A 154 23.52 2.52 4.76
C LYS A 154 22.71 1.40 5.40
N PHE A 155 21.81 0.83 4.61
CA PHE A 155 20.93 -0.27 4.98
C PHE A 155 21.30 -1.46 4.12
N GLN A 156 22.02 -2.43 4.69
CA GLN A 156 22.39 -3.65 4.00
C GLN A 156 21.14 -4.42 3.58
N ILE A 157 21.07 -4.87 2.33
CA ILE A 157 19.95 -5.62 1.77
C ILE A 157 20.50 -6.98 1.37
N ASP A 158 20.61 -7.87 2.35
CA ASP A 158 21.04 -9.25 2.15
C ASP A 158 19.84 -10.21 2.28
N THR A 159 20.12 -11.47 2.58
CA THR A 159 19.10 -12.51 2.75
C THR A 159 18.29 -12.41 4.04
N ALA A 160 18.71 -11.62 5.04
CA ALA A 160 17.90 -11.32 6.21
C ALA A 160 16.90 -10.19 5.92
N GLY A 161 17.26 -9.31 4.99
CA GLY A 161 16.49 -8.13 4.63
C GLY A 161 16.59 -7.02 5.68
N ASN A 162 16.18 -5.81 5.31
CA ASN A 162 16.32 -4.63 6.17
C ASN A 162 15.25 -3.59 5.87
N THR A 163 14.88 -2.82 6.88
CA THR A 163 14.01 -1.66 6.72
C THR A 163 14.81 -0.54 6.08
N ILE A 164 14.35 -0.04 4.94
CA ILE A 164 15.03 1.02 4.18
C ILE A 164 14.22 2.33 4.18
N LEU A 165 12.97 2.28 4.67
CA LEU A 165 12.10 3.42 4.83
C LEU A 165 11.14 3.18 5.99
N ASP A 166 11.06 4.16 6.89
CA ASP A 166 10.11 4.22 8.00
C ASP A 166 9.19 5.43 7.80
N ILE A 167 7.88 5.20 7.77
CA ILE A 167 6.87 6.26 7.67
C ILE A 167 6.06 6.31 8.95
N ALA A 168 6.08 7.47 9.61
CA ALA A 168 5.31 7.72 10.81
C ALA A 168 3.80 7.84 10.52
N ALA A 169 2.99 7.62 11.55
CA ALA A 169 1.55 7.80 11.46
C ALA A 169 1.17 9.24 11.03
N GLY A 170 0.06 9.36 10.32
CA GLY A 170 -0.48 10.65 9.85
C GLY A 170 0.26 11.26 8.65
N GLN A 171 1.28 10.60 8.09
CA GLN A 171 1.88 11.01 6.81
C GLN A 171 0.96 10.62 5.66
N GLU A 172 0.59 11.58 4.81
CA GLU A 172 -0.33 11.35 3.71
C GLU A 172 0.37 10.93 2.41
N GLY A 173 -0.34 10.09 1.65
CA GLY A 173 -0.26 10.09 0.19
C GLY A 173 0.71 9.09 -0.42
N ARG A 174 1.20 9.47 -1.61
CA ARG A 174 2.08 8.69 -2.46
C ARG A 174 3.53 8.92 -2.03
N VAL A 175 4.21 7.84 -1.67
CA VAL A 175 5.61 7.86 -1.26
C VAL A 175 6.46 7.21 -2.35
N THR A 176 7.51 7.90 -2.78
CA THR A 176 8.50 7.36 -3.71
C THR A 176 9.83 7.24 -2.99
N LEU A 177 10.43 6.05 -2.99
CA LEU A 177 11.75 5.84 -2.41
C LEU A 177 12.77 6.72 -3.15
N ASN A 178 13.53 7.53 -2.42
CA ASN A 178 14.48 8.43 -3.05
C ASN A 178 15.69 7.66 -3.59
N GLN A 179 15.97 7.85 -4.88
CA GLN A 179 17.11 7.26 -5.56
C GLN A 179 17.96 8.31 -6.30
N GLU A 180 17.70 9.60 -6.03
CA GLU A 180 18.39 10.73 -6.64
C GLU A 180 19.69 11.09 -5.92
N GLY A 181 20.62 11.70 -6.64
CA GLY A 181 21.90 12.16 -6.09
C GLY A 181 22.69 11.01 -5.45
N THR A 182 23.00 11.13 -4.15
CA THR A 182 23.73 10.10 -3.39
C THR A 182 22.81 9.06 -2.73
N ALA A 183 21.49 9.25 -2.76
CA ALA A 183 20.56 8.22 -2.30
C ALA A 183 20.33 7.18 -3.40
N GLY A 184 20.06 5.95 -3.00
CA GLY A 184 19.77 4.84 -3.92
C GLY A 184 20.54 3.58 -3.57
N PHE A 185 20.57 2.64 -4.51
CA PHE A 185 21.12 1.31 -4.30
C PHE A 185 22.56 1.23 -4.80
N TYR A 186 23.38 0.46 -4.08
CA TYR A 186 24.80 0.34 -4.34
C TYR A 186 25.25 -1.10 -4.16
N VAL A 187 26.20 -1.51 -5.01
CA VAL A 187 26.94 -2.77 -4.84
C VAL A 187 28.41 -2.48 -4.60
N HIS A 188 28.94 -3.13 -3.57
CA HIS A 188 30.36 -3.19 -3.29
C HIS A 188 31.01 -4.30 -4.11
N ILE A 189 31.96 -3.94 -4.99
CA ILE A 189 32.59 -4.88 -5.92
C ILE A 189 34.04 -5.04 -5.51
N PHE A 190 34.41 -6.25 -5.14
CA PHE A 190 35.77 -6.59 -4.76
C PHE A 190 36.68 -6.74 -5.98
N SER A 191 37.97 -6.50 -5.81
CA SER A 191 38.98 -6.68 -6.87
C SER A 191 39.11 -8.12 -7.38
N TRP A 192 38.57 -9.10 -6.67
CA TRP A 192 38.56 -10.51 -7.07
C TRP A 192 37.29 -10.91 -7.83
N ALA A 193 36.29 -10.03 -7.93
CA ALA A 193 35.06 -10.32 -8.67
C ALA A 193 35.35 -10.49 -10.17
N TYR A 194 34.57 -11.35 -10.81
CA TYR A 194 34.65 -11.52 -12.26
C TYR A 194 34.01 -10.34 -12.97
N ALA A 195 34.61 -9.93 -14.08
CA ALA A 195 34.05 -8.90 -14.96
C ALA A 195 32.92 -9.51 -15.80
N ASP A 196 31.70 -9.40 -15.31
CA ASP A 196 30.48 -9.97 -15.89
C ASP A 196 29.29 -9.07 -15.56
N ASP A 197 28.21 -9.20 -16.32
CA ASP A 197 26.90 -8.65 -15.96
C ASP A 197 26.25 -9.54 -14.90
N TYR A 198 25.77 -8.92 -13.83
CA TYR A 198 25.14 -9.64 -12.72
C TYR A 198 23.66 -9.29 -12.60
N GLN A 199 22.83 -10.29 -12.35
CA GLN A 199 21.40 -10.14 -12.07
C GLN A 199 21.11 -10.49 -10.62
N ALA A 200 20.15 -9.78 -10.03
CA ALA A 200 19.63 -10.07 -8.70
C ALA A 200 18.12 -9.78 -8.64
N ALA A 201 17.46 -10.42 -7.67
CA ALA A 201 16.05 -10.27 -7.39
C ALA A 201 15.82 -9.73 -5.97
N ILE A 202 14.84 -8.85 -5.80
CA ILE A 202 14.48 -8.26 -4.50
C ILE A 202 13.04 -8.63 -4.16
N GLU A 203 12.85 -9.14 -2.95
CA GLU A 203 11.54 -9.20 -2.31
C GLU A 203 11.31 -7.93 -1.50
N TRP A 204 10.12 -7.36 -1.66
CA TRP A 204 9.71 -6.14 -0.99
C TRP A 204 8.49 -6.38 -0.13
N GLN A 205 8.49 -5.80 1.06
CA GLN A 205 7.40 -5.94 2.01
C GLN A 205 7.02 -4.60 2.61
N ILE A 206 5.72 -4.35 2.71
CA ILE A 206 5.16 -3.27 3.52
C ILE A 206 4.78 -3.89 4.84
N ILE A 207 5.38 -3.42 5.93
CA ILE A 207 5.07 -3.88 7.28
C ILE A 207 4.31 -2.77 7.97
N GLU A 208 3.01 -3.00 8.18
CA GLU A 208 2.17 -2.12 8.98
C GLU A 208 2.51 -2.30 10.46
N ALA A 209 2.65 -1.18 11.19
CA ALA A 209 2.67 -1.26 12.64
C ALA A 209 1.25 -1.55 13.15
N PRO A 210 1.11 -2.32 14.24
CA PRO A 210 -0.18 -2.51 14.90
C PRO A 210 -0.77 -1.21 15.45
#